data_AF-A0AAW2IBY8-F1
#
_entry.id   AF-A0AAW2IBY8-F1
#
_cell.length_a   1.000
_cell.length_b   1.000
_cell.length_c   1.000
_cell.angle_alpha   90.00
_cell.angle_beta   90.00
_cell.angle_gamma   90.00
#
_symmetry.space_group_name_H-M   'P 1'
#
loop_
_entity.id
_entity.type
_entity.pdbx_description
1 polymer ?
#
loop_
_entity_poly.entity_id
_entity_poly.type
_entity_poly.pdbx_seq_one_letter_code
_entity_poly.pdbx_strand_id
1 'polypeptide(L)'
;MAKCIARSKGMMLAEFVADISRHTADRGHELRTAMKVEVACFSEYVERIITQRIKDLGELLDDKQRQEIIKLQKDCDRWQSELSVCKKRIKEIVQKKRVNDWITKIMKSNKTLNDLRLRNDFMSYLSMNVQSGELKAPFDQDPVRGPLKAEDEDFSMQKFLPADHGGFIIPKPAPQVGAYCYIAAFNNNT
;
A
#
# COMPACT_ATOMS: atom_id res chain seq x y z
N MET A 1 -10.21 20.64 33.33
CA MET A 1 -9.77 21.91 32.70
C MET A 1 -9.33 21.72 31.24
N ALA A 2 -8.31 20.89 30.94
CA ALA A 2 -7.84 20.66 29.56
C ALA A 2 -8.94 20.21 28.57
N LYS A 3 -9.84 19.31 28.99
CA LYS A 3 -10.99 18.86 28.17
C LYS A 3 -11.99 19.97 27.82
N CYS A 4 -12.15 20.95 28.71
CA CYS A 4 -13.01 22.12 28.47
C CYS A 4 -12.35 23.07 27.46
N ILE A 5 -11.03 23.24 27.56
CA ILE A 5 -10.25 24.08 26.63
C ILE A 5 -10.23 23.45 25.23
N ALA A 6 -10.00 22.13 25.11
CA ALA A 6 -10.08 21.42 23.83
C ALA A 6 -11.45 21.60 23.15
N ARG A 7 -12.54 21.42 23.91
CA ARG A 7 -13.91 21.63 23.40
C ARG A 7 -14.18 23.07 22.98
N SER A 8 -13.69 24.06 23.73
CA SER A 8 -13.83 25.48 23.36
C SER A 8 -13.10 25.83 22.05
N LYS A 9 -12.12 25.02 21.66
CA LYS A 9 -11.39 25.13 20.38
C LYS A 9 -11.94 24.23 19.27
N GLY A 10 -13.04 23.51 19.50
CA GLY A 10 -13.60 22.56 18.53
C GLY A 10 -12.72 21.33 18.27
N MET A 11 -11.76 21.03 19.17
CA MET A 11 -10.80 19.93 19.02
C MET A 11 -11.17 18.76 19.93
N MET A 12 -10.83 17.55 19.51
CA MET A 12 -10.78 16.41 20.42
C MET A 12 -9.63 16.60 21.42
N LEU A 13 -9.78 16.02 22.62
CA LEU A 13 -8.74 16.09 23.66
C LEU A 13 -7.39 15.54 23.16
N ALA A 14 -7.41 14.50 22.32
CA ALA A 14 -6.21 13.91 21.73
C ALA A 14 -5.49 14.88 20.78
N GLU A 15 -6.24 15.60 19.96
CA GLU A 15 -5.71 16.59 19.03
C GLU A 15 -5.14 17.80 19.79
N PHE A 16 -5.84 18.24 20.83
CA PHE A 16 -5.39 19.33 21.70
C PHE A 16 -4.10 18.98 22.46
N VAL A 17 -3.99 17.75 22.97
CA VAL A 17 -2.76 17.26 23.61
C VAL A 17 -1.63 17.11 22.59
N ALA A 18 -1.92 16.61 21.38
CA ALA A 18 -0.94 16.54 20.31
C ALA A 18 -0.42 17.92 19.89
N ASP A 19 -1.28 18.94 19.87
CA ASP A 19 -0.94 20.32 19.53
C ASP A 19 -0.03 20.96 20.60
N ILE A 20 -0.44 20.95 21.88
CA ILE A 20 0.35 21.53 22.99
C ILE A 20 1.69 20.82 23.17
N SER A 21 1.72 19.52 22.96
CA SER A 21 2.91 18.71 23.16
C SER A 21 4.00 18.93 22.09
N ARG A 22 3.71 19.64 20.99
CA ARG A 22 4.73 20.13 20.05
C ARG A 22 5.46 21.36 20.56
N HIS A 23 4.84 22.10 21.48
CA HIS A 23 5.35 23.37 22.00
C HIS A 23 6.03 23.24 23.37
N THR A 24 6.08 22.04 23.94
CA THR A 24 6.68 21.76 25.25
C THR A 24 7.56 20.52 25.13
N ALA A 25 8.86 20.69 24.88
CA ALA A 25 9.75 19.59 24.46
C ALA A 25 9.77 18.40 25.46
N ASP A 26 9.92 18.67 26.76
CA ASP A 26 10.00 17.61 27.76
C ASP A 26 8.62 17.23 28.32
N ARG A 27 7.85 18.23 28.76
CA ARG A 27 6.50 18.02 29.35
C ARG A 27 5.46 17.53 28.33
N GLY A 28 5.65 17.83 27.05
CA GLY A 28 4.78 17.36 25.98
C GLY A 28 4.91 15.86 25.74
N HIS A 29 6.12 15.30 25.88
CA HIS A 29 6.31 13.86 25.81
C HIS A 29 5.64 13.15 26.98
N GLU A 30 5.86 13.62 28.22
CA GLU A 30 5.22 13.10 29.43
C GLU A 30 3.69 13.15 29.32
N LEU A 31 3.12 14.25 28.84
CA LEU A 31 1.67 14.41 28.67
C LEU A 31 1.10 13.43 27.63
N ARG A 32 1.78 13.22 26.49
CA ARG A 32 1.36 12.22 25.49
C ARG A 32 1.42 10.80 26.06
N THR A 33 2.47 10.49 26.81
CA THR A 33 2.64 9.18 27.43
C THR A 33 1.55 8.92 28.47
N ALA A 34 1.32 9.87 29.39
CA ALA A 34 0.23 9.78 30.37
C ALA A 34 -1.13 9.65 29.69
N MET A 35 -1.40 10.44 28.65
CA MET A 35 -2.65 10.33 27.90
C MET A 35 -2.82 8.97 27.21
N LYS A 36 -1.76 8.40 26.63
CA LYS A 36 -1.80 7.06 26.04
C LYS A 36 -2.13 6.01 27.09
N VAL A 37 -1.52 6.10 28.28
CA VAL A 37 -1.79 5.18 29.40
C VAL A 37 -3.24 5.29 29.84
N GLU A 38 -3.75 6.50 30.07
CA GLU A 38 -5.14 6.73 30.46
C GLU A 38 -6.15 6.21 29.42
N VAL A 39 -5.88 6.46 28.12
CA VAL A 39 -6.72 5.94 27.04
C VAL A 39 -6.69 4.41 27.01
N ALA A 40 -5.52 3.79 27.21
CA ALA A 40 -5.39 2.34 27.26
C ALA A 40 -6.15 1.75 28.47
N CYS A 41 -5.97 2.30 29.67
CA CYS A 41 -6.68 1.87 30.87
C CYS A 41 -8.20 2.03 30.74
N PHE A 42 -8.67 3.13 30.16
CA PHE A 42 -10.08 3.32 29.90
C PHE A 42 -10.62 2.33 28.87
N SER A 43 -9.87 2.06 27.80
CA SER A 43 -10.24 1.05 26.79
C SER A 43 -10.38 -0.33 27.43
N GLU A 44 -9.41 -0.73 28.25
CA GLU A 44 -9.43 -2.00 28.97
C GLU A 44 -10.63 -2.09 29.93
N TYR A 45 -10.91 -1.02 30.67
CA TYR A 45 -12.09 -0.96 31.54
C TYR A 45 -13.39 -1.13 30.75
N VAL A 46 -13.55 -0.41 29.64
CA VAL A 46 -14.74 -0.51 28.78
C VAL A 46 -14.88 -1.91 28.20
N GLU A 47 -13.79 -2.50 27.70
CA GLU A 47 -13.77 -3.88 27.21
C GLU A 47 -14.22 -4.85 28.30
N ARG A 48 -13.67 -4.74 29.52
CA ARG A 48 -14.07 -5.59 30.64
C ARG A 48 -15.56 -5.48 30.98
N ILE A 49 -16.10 -4.25 31.04
CA ILE A 49 -17.52 -4.02 31.31
C ILE A 49 -18.39 -4.62 30.20
N ILE A 50 -18.04 -4.40 28.93
CA ILE A 50 -18.78 -4.93 27.79
C ILE A 50 -18.72 -6.47 27.79
N THR A 51 -17.54 -7.06 27.96
CA THR A 51 -17.36 -8.52 28.03
C THR A 51 -18.18 -9.12 29.16
N GLN A 52 -18.15 -8.53 30.36
CA GLN A 52 -18.96 -9.00 31.48
C GLN A 52 -20.45 -8.89 31.17
N ARG A 53 -20.90 -7.78 30.59
CA ARG A 53 -22.32 -7.60 30.25
C ARG A 53 -22.78 -8.58 29.18
N ILE A 54 -21.95 -8.88 28.19
CA ILE A 54 -22.20 -9.91 27.18
C ILE A 54 -22.34 -11.29 27.86
N LYS A 55 -21.48 -11.60 28.83
CA LYS A 55 -21.56 -12.84 29.60
C LYS A 55 -22.88 -12.94 30.37
N ASP A 56 -23.23 -11.90 31.13
CA ASP A 56 -24.45 -11.86 31.94
C ASP A 56 -25.71 -12.00 31.06
N LEU A 57 -25.76 -11.28 29.93
CA LEU A 57 -26.85 -11.41 28.96
C LEU A 57 -26.85 -12.79 28.30
N GLY A 58 -25.67 -13.34 28.06
CA GLY A 58 -25.48 -14.69 27.57
C GLY A 58 -26.12 -15.72 28.50
N GLU A 59 -26.00 -15.57 29.82
CA GLU A 59 -26.60 -16.47 30.82
C GLU A 59 -28.14 -16.45 30.80
N LEU A 60 -28.76 -15.35 30.35
CA LEU A 60 -30.21 -15.20 30.25
C LEU A 60 -30.84 -15.86 28.99
N LEU A 61 -30.01 -16.32 28.05
CA LEU A 61 -30.49 -16.95 26.82
C LEU A 61 -30.87 -18.41 27.03
N ASP A 62 -31.98 -18.81 26.41
CA ASP A 62 -32.39 -20.22 26.35
C ASP A 62 -31.51 -21.03 25.37
N ASP A 63 -31.58 -22.36 25.47
CA ASP A 63 -30.75 -23.25 24.64
C ASP A 63 -31.01 -23.06 23.14
N LYS A 64 -32.24 -22.72 22.74
CA LYS A 64 -32.60 -22.52 21.34
C LYS A 64 -31.93 -21.26 20.79
N GLN A 65 -31.99 -20.17 21.54
CA GLN A 65 -31.33 -18.90 21.22
C GLN A 65 -29.80 -19.06 21.18
N ARG A 66 -29.22 -19.82 22.12
CA ARG A 66 -27.78 -20.13 22.10
C ARG A 66 -27.38 -20.88 20.84
N GLN A 67 -28.14 -21.91 20.45
CA GLN A 67 -27.86 -22.66 19.22
C GLN A 67 -27.99 -21.78 17.97
N GLU A 68 -28.97 -20.88 17.94
CA GLU A 68 -29.14 -19.93 16.84
C GLU A 68 -27.97 -18.95 16.75
N ILE A 69 -27.50 -18.41 17.87
CA ILE A 69 -26.30 -17.55 17.92
C ILE A 69 -25.07 -18.30 17.42
N ILE A 70 -24.85 -19.54 17.87
CA ILE A 70 -23.71 -20.36 17.42
C ILE A 70 -23.78 -20.58 15.91
N LYS A 71 -24.97 -20.84 15.37
CA LYS A 71 -25.18 -21.00 13.93
C LYS A 71 -24.85 -19.72 13.17
N LEU A 72 -25.40 -18.58 13.61
CA LEU A 72 -25.14 -17.27 13.00
C LEU A 72 -23.66 -16.91 13.05
N GLN A 73 -22.98 -17.22 14.15
CA GLN A 73 -21.55 -16.96 14.30
C GLN A 73 -20.72 -17.77 13.30
N LYS A 74 -21.04 -19.06 13.11
CA LYS A 74 -20.43 -19.89 12.05
C LYS A 74 -20.69 -19.34 10.65
N ASP A 75 -21.90 -18.86 10.38
CA ASP A 75 -22.25 -18.24 9.09
C ASP A 75 -21.47 -16.93 8.87
N CYS A 76 -21.32 -16.10 9.91
CA CYS A 76 -20.49 -14.89 9.88
C CYS A 76 -19.02 -15.22 9.58
N ASP A 77 -18.43 -16.20 10.25
CA ASP A 77 -17.04 -16.62 10.03
C ASP A 77 -16.83 -17.13 8.59
N ARG A 78 -17.81 -17.89 8.07
CA ARG A 78 -17.82 -18.34 6.67
C ARG A 78 -17.83 -17.15 5.72
N TRP A 79 -18.76 -16.21 5.89
CA TRP A 79 -18.88 -15.04 5.01
C TRP A 79 -17.66 -14.12 5.09
N GLN A 80 -17.04 -13.95 6.26
CA GLN A 80 -15.79 -13.21 6.39
C GLN A 80 -14.65 -13.85 5.61
N SER A 81 -14.56 -15.19 5.66
CA SER A 81 -13.59 -15.96 4.88
C SER A 81 -13.83 -15.80 3.38
N GLU A 82 -15.07 -15.96 2.91
CA GLU A 82 -15.46 -15.73 1.51
C GLU A 82 -15.16 -14.30 1.05
N LEU A 83 -15.47 -13.30 1.89
CA LEU A 83 -15.19 -11.89 1.58
C LEU A 83 -13.69 -11.64 1.42
N SER A 84 -12.84 -12.27 2.25
CA SER A 84 -11.38 -12.14 2.14
C SER A 84 -10.86 -12.67 0.80
N VAL A 85 -11.40 -13.82 0.35
CA VAL A 85 -11.08 -14.43 -0.95
C VAL A 85 -11.56 -13.55 -2.09
N CYS A 86 -12.80 -13.04 -2.02
CA CYS A 86 -13.35 -12.13 -3.02
C CYS A 86 -12.54 -10.83 -3.13
N LYS A 87 -12.16 -10.22 -2.00
CA LYS A 87 -11.30 -9.03 -1.98
C LYS A 87 -9.95 -9.28 -2.64
N LYS A 88 -9.31 -10.42 -2.34
CA LYS A 88 -8.06 -10.82 -2.98
C LYS A 88 -8.23 -10.97 -4.50
N ARG A 89 -9.26 -11.67 -4.95
CA ARG A 89 -9.56 -11.87 -6.37
C ARG A 89 -9.84 -10.55 -7.10
N ILE A 90 -10.58 -9.64 -6.48
CA ILE A 90 -10.82 -8.30 -7.04
C ILE A 90 -9.50 -7.53 -7.19
N LYS A 91 -8.64 -7.57 -6.17
CA LYS A 91 -7.32 -6.92 -6.22
C LYS A 91 -6.47 -7.46 -7.38
N GLU A 92 -6.42 -8.79 -7.55
CA GLU A 92 -5.70 -9.44 -8.65
C GLU A 92 -6.26 -9.04 -10.03
N ILE A 93 -7.60 -8.99 -10.17
CA ILE A 93 -8.24 -8.57 -11.42
C ILE A 93 -7.90 -7.11 -11.75
N VAL A 94 -7.98 -6.21 -10.76
CA VAL A 94 -7.66 -4.78 -10.93
C VAL A 94 -6.19 -4.60 -11.29
N GLN A 95 -5.27 -5.29 -10.60
CA GLN A 95 -3.85 -5.25 -10.91
C GLN A 95 -3.56 -5.78 -12.32
N LYS A 96 -4.12 -6.94 -12.71
CA LYS A 96 -3.95 -7.51 -14.04
C LYS A 96 -4.47 -6.57 -15.14
N LYS A 97 -5.63 -5.95 -14.93
CA LYS A 97 -6.18 -4.95 -15.85
C LYS A 97 -5.21 -3.77 -16.00
N ARG A 98 -4.72 -3.23 -14.89
CA ARG A 98 -3.78 -2.10 -14.89
C ARG A 98 -2.47 -2.43 -15.59
N VAL A 99 -1.91 -3.62 -15.37
CA VAL A 99 -0.73 -4.11 -16.09
C VAL A 99 -0.99 -4.13 -17.60
N ASN A 100 -2.14 -4.67 -18.03
CA ASN A 100 -2.50 -4.70 -19.44
C ASN A 100 -2.67 -3.31 -20.05
N ASP A 101 -3.25 -2.36 -19.31
CA ASP A 101 -3.41 -0.97 -19.73
C ASP A 101 -2.03 -0.30 -19.92
N TRP A 102 -1.09 -0.54 -18.99
CA TRP A 102 0.30 -0.08 -19.10
C TRP A 102 1.07 -0.75 -20.23
N ILE A 103 0.95 -2.06 -20.43
CA ILE A 103 1.56 -2.74 -21.58
C ILE A 103 1.04 -2.13 -22.88
N THR A 104 -0.27 -1.96 -23.00
CA THR A 104 -0.90 -1.32 -24.18
C THR A 104 -0.37 0.09 -24.41
N LYS A 105 -0.14 0.84 -23.32
CA LYS A 105 0.44 2.18 -23.37
C LYS A 105 1.89 2.19 -23.84
N ILE A 106 2.71 1.35 -23.23
CA ILE A 106 4.15 1.22 -23.50
C ILE A 106 4.36 0.79 -24.95
N MET A 107 3.58 -0.19 -25.43
CA MET A 107 3.66 -0.69 -26.80
C MET A 107 3.22 0.31 -27.88
N LYS A 108 2.50 1.38 -27.53
CA LYS A 108 2.15 2.46 -28.48
C LYS A 108 3.30 3.45 -28.73
N SER A 109 4.36 3.42 -27.92
CA SER A 109 5.48 4.36 -28.02
C SER A 109 6.66 3.70 -28.76
N ASN A 110 6.64 3.76 -30.09
CA ASN A 110 7.64 3.13 -30.98
C ASN A 110 8.09 4.03 -32.14
N LYS A 111 8.01 5.37 -32.03
CA LYS A 111 8.29 6.25 -33.18
C LYS A 111 9.77 6.59 -33.32
N THR A 112 10.46 6.77 -32.19
CA THR A 112 11.88 7.14 -32.16
C THR A 112 12.74 6.10 -31.46
N LEU A 113 14.05 6.12 -31.68
CA LEU A 113 14.99 5.27 -30.95
C LEU A 113 14.95 5.52 -29.43
N ASN A 114 14.70 6.77 -29.01
CA ASN A 114 14.53 7.12 -27.61
C ASN A 114 13.25 6.50 -27.04
N ASP A 115 12.16 6.47 -27.80
CA ASP A 115 10.92 5.80 -27.40
C ASP A 115 11.16 4.30 -27.17
N LEU A 116 11.93 3.65 -28.06
CA LEU A 116 12.24 2.22 -27.93
C LEU A 116 13.08 1.92 -26.69
N ARG A 117 14.02 2.80 -26.32
CA ARG A 117 14.79 2.67 -25.07
C ARG A 117 13.87 2.82 -23.86
N LEU A 118 13.08 3.89 -23.83
CA LEU A 118 12.12 4.15 -22.76
C LEU A 118 11.14 2.97 -22.60
N ARG A 119 10.64 2.44 -23.72
CA ARG A 119 9.78 1.25 -23.74
C ARG A 119 10.45 0.06 -23.06
N ASN A 120 11.71 -0.22 -23.37
CA ASN A 120 12.43 -1.35 -22.79
C ASN A 120 12.65 -1.15 -21.28
N ASP A 121 12.98 0.07 -20.85
CA ASP A 121 13.15 0.40 -19.43
C ASP A 121 11.84 0.20 -18.64
N PHE A 122 10.73 0.76 -19.15
CA PHE A 122 9.40 0.58 -18.54
C PHE A 122 8.96 -0.89 -18.53
N MET A 123 9.19 -1.64 -19.62
CA MET A 123 8.86 -3.06 -19.67
C MET A 123 9.68 -3.89 -18.67
N SER A 124 10.98 -3.60 -18.54
CA SER A 124 11.85 -4.26 -17.57
C SER A 124 11.36 -4.03 -16.14
N TYR A 125 11.09 -2.77 -15.79
CA TYR A 125 10.61 -2.42 -14.45
C TYR A 125 9.21 -2.96 -14.15
N LEU A 126 8.30 -2.94 -15.13
CA LEU A 126 6.99 -3.56 -14.99
C LEU A 126 7.12 -5.08 -14.75
N SER A 127 8.04 -5.74 -15.45
CA SER A 127 8.32 -7.17 -15.26
C SER A 127 8.81 -7.46 -13.85
N MET A 128 9.72 -6.65 -13.31
CA MET A 128 10.20 -6.78 -11.92
C MET A 128 9.05 -6.61 -10.90
N ASN A 129 8.19 -5.62 -11.09
CA ASN A 129 7.04 -5.40 -10.21
C ASN A 129 6.05 -6.57 -10.25
N VAL A 130 5.74 -7.09 -11.45
CA VAL A 130 4.88 -8.28 -11.59
C VAL A 130 5.50 -9.50 -10.91
N GLN A 131 6.81 -9.72 -11.02
CA GLN A 131 7.51 -10.81 -10.33
C GLN A 131 7.48 -10.65 -8.80
N SER A 132 7.57 -9.41 -8.30
CA SER A 132 7.48 -9.12 -6.86
C SER A 132 6.06 -9.28 -6.28
N GLY A 133 5.03 -9.40 -7.14
CA GLY A 133 3.63 -9.48 -6.73
C GLY A 133 3.02 -8.13 -6.30
N GLU A 134 3.78 -7.04 -6.38
CA GLU A 134 3.34 -5.70 -6.02
C GLU A 134 3.64 -4.70 -7.14
N LEU A 135 2.61 -3.98 -7.57
CA LEU A 135 2.78 -2.86 -8.50
C LEU A 135 3.21 -1.64 -7.70
N LYS A 136 4.41 -1.15 -7.99
CA LYS A 136 4.94 0.11 -7.46
C LYS A 136 4.73 1.23 -8.47
N ALA A 137 4.85 2.47 -8.00
CA ALA A 137 4.82 3.65 -8.87
C ALA A 137 5.81 3.50 -10.05
N PRO A 138 5.41 3.87 -11.28
CA PRO A 138 4.15 4.51 -11.65
C PRO A 138 2.97 3.54 -11.94
N PHE A 139 3.18 2.22 -11.85
CA PHE A 139 2.20 1.20 -12.22
C PHE A 139 1.14 0.93 -11.15
N ASP A 140 1.24 1.56 -9.98
CA ASP A 140 0.22 1.56 -8.94
C ASP A 140 -0.95 2.50 -9.26
N GLN A 141 -0.83 3.28 -10.34
CA GLN A 141 -1.83 4.22 -10.85
C GLN A 141 -2.20 3.90 -12.30
N ASP A 142 -3.31 4.48 -12.76
CA ASP A 142 -3.74 4.35 -14.15
C ASP A 142 -2.76 5.09 -15.07
N PRO A 143 -2.47 4.57 -16.28
CA PRO A 143 -1.51 5.19 -17.19
C PRO A 143 -1.95 6.60 -17.59
N VAL A 144 -1.03 7.56 -17.51
CA VAL A 144 -1.26 8.98 -17.85
C VAL A 144 -1.80 9.12 -19.28
N ARG A 145 -2.68 10.09 -19.54
CA ARG A 145 -3.19 10.40 -20.89
C ARG A 145 -2.12 11.11 -21.73
N GLY A 146 -2.01 10.78 -23.02
CA GLY A 146 -1.01 11.37 -23.93
C GLY A 146 0.21 10.47 -24.21
N PRO A 147 1.15 10.81 -25.09
CA PRO A 147 2.33 9.96 -25.37
C PRO A 147 3.26 9.82 -24.14
N LEU A 148 4.00 8.71 -24.04
CA LEU A 148 5.05 8.56 -23.03
C LEU A 148 6.17 9.55 -23.37
N LYS A 149 6.36 10.59 -22.55
CA LYS A 149 7.44 11.57 -22.73
C LYS A 149 8.53 11.30 -21.71
N ALA A 150 9.79 11.38 -22.15
CA ALA A 150 10.95 11.28 -21.26
C ALA A 150 11.15 12.53 -20.38
N GLU A 151 10.48 13.63 -20.73
CA GLU A 151 10.67 14.96 -20.12
C GLU A 151 9.68 15.24 -18.97
N ASP A 152 8.71 14.36 -18.72
CA ASP A 152 7.89 14.46 -17.51
C ASP A 152 8.78 14.03 -16.33
N GLU A 153 9.35 15.01 -15.60
CA GLU A 153 10.30 14.75 -14.51
C GLU A 153 9.75 13.78 -13.45
N ASP A 154 8.42 13.70 -13.30
CA ASP A 154 7.71 12.78 -12.41
C ASP A 154 7.74 11.31 -12.87
N PHE A 155 8.05 11.05 -14.15
CA PHE A 155 8.07 9.72 -14.77
C PHE A 155 9.45 9.29 -15.29
N SER A 156 10.51 10.04 -14.94
CA SER A 156 11.87 9.60 -15.26
C SER A 156 12.16 8.26 -14.59
N MET A 157 12.34 7.21 -15.40
CA MET A 157 12.68 5.86 -14.94
C MET A 157 13.96 5.82 -14.09
N GLN A 158 14.84 6.81 -14.25
CA GLN A 158 16.05 6.95 -13.43
C GLN A 158 15.74 7.11 -11.94
N LYS A 159 14.57 7.63 -11.57
CA LYS A 159 14.14 7.77 -10.16
C LYS A 159 13.65 6.44 -9.56
N PHE A 160 13.27 5.47 -10.39
CA PHE A 160 12.63 4.22 -9.97
C PHE A 160 13.52 2.98 -10.17
N LEU A 161 14.61 3.11 -10.93
CA LEU A 161 15.61 2.07 -11.09
C LEU A 161 16.51 2.01 -9.83
N PRO A 162 16.76 0.82 -9.26
CA PRO A 162 17.77 0.64 -8.22
C PRO A 162 19.15 1.04 -8.76
N ALA A 163 19.92 1.80 -7.98
CA ALA A 163 21.27 2.24 -8.35
C ALA A 163 22.25 1.08 -8.69
N ASP A 164 21.93 -0.14 -8.24
CA ASP A 164 22.86 -1.28 -8.19
C ASP A 164 22.62 -2.36 -9.27
N HIS A 165 21.73 -2.15 -10.24
CA HIS A 165 21.48 -3.16 -11.29
C HIS A 165 21.92 -2.66 -12.66
N GLY A 166 23.23 -2.79 -12.88
CA GLY A 166 23.86 -3.00 -14.20
C GLY A 166 23.27 -2.18 -15.34
N GLY A 167 23.78 -0.96 -15.52
CA GLY A 167 23.57 -0.24 -16.77
C GLY A 167 23.91 -1.15 -17.95
N PHE A 168 23.05 -1.18 -18.96
CA PHE A 168 23.38 -1.83 -20.23
C PHE A 168 24.78 -1.37 -20.65
N ILE A 169 25.68 -2.32 -20.89
CA ILE A 169 26.93 -2.04 -21.59
C ILE A 169 26.52 -1.58 -22.98
N ILE A 170 26.32 -0.28 -23.15
CA ILE A 170 26.26 0.33 -24.47
C ILE A 170 27.69 0.22 -24.99
N PRO A 171 27.97 -0.59 -26.03
CA PRO A 171 29.28 -0.54 -26.64
C PRO A 171 29.41 0.84 -27.29
N LYS A 172 30.34 1.65 -26.78
CA LYS A 172 30.86 2.79 -27.54
C LYS A 172 32.22 2.41 -28.11
N PRO A 173 32.47 2.64 -29.42
CA PRO A 173 31.56 3.20 -30.42
C PRO A 173 30.72 2.14 -31.15
N ALA A 174 29.52 2.53 -31.60
CA ALA A 174 28.65 1.71 -32.43
C ALA A 174 29.22 1.58 -33.87
N PRO A 175 29.35 0.37 -34.43
CA PRO A 175 29.81 0.20 -35.81
C PRO A 175 28.84 0.80 -36.83
N GLN A 176 29.39 1.36 -37.91
CA GLN A 176 28.60 2.11 -38.90
C GLN A 176 27.73 1.24 -39.82
N VAL A 177 27.96 -0.09 -39.89
CA VAL A 177 27.15 -1.02 -40.68
C VAL A 177 27.16 -2.44 -40.07
N GLY A 178 26.00 -3.10 -39.96
CA GLY A 178 25.86 -4.49 -39.49
C GLY A 178 24.66 -4.72 -38.54
N ALA A 179 24.24 -5.98 -38.36
CA ALA A 179 23.23 -6.38 -37.37
C ALA A 179 23.90 -6.90 -36.07
N TYR A 180 23.27 -6.65 -34.92
CA TYR A 180 23.78 -7.04 -33.61
C TYR A 180 22.84 -8.02 -32.91
N CYS A 181 23.40 -9.08 -32.32
CA CYS A 181 22.74 -9.92 -31.32
C CYS A 181 23.36 -9.63 -29.95
N TYR A 182 22.52 -9.38 -28.94
CA TYR A 182 22.96 -9.23 -27.56
C TYR A 182 22.92 -10.58 -26.86
N ILE A 183 24.01 -10.96 -26.20
CA ILE A 183 24.05 -12.09 -25.27
C ILE A 183 24.11 -11.49 -23.87
N ALA A 184 23.12 -11.79 -23.03
CA ALA A 184 23.14 -11.44 -21.62
C ALA A 184 23.93 -12.52 -20.86
N ALA A 185 24.93 -12.11 -20.09
CA ALA A 185 25.62 -12.97 -19.14
C ALA A 185 25.09 -12.68 -17.73
N PHE A 186 24.65 -13.71 -17.04
CA PHE A 186 24.25 -13.62 -15.64
C PHE A 186 25.40 -14.12 -14.76
N ASN A 187 25.81 -13.30 -13.79
CA ASN A 187 26.83 -13.69 -12.82
C ASN A 187 26.15 -14.36 -11.63
N ASN A 188 26.23 -15.68 -11.55
CA ASN A 188 25.73 -16.45 -10.41
C ASN A 188 26.84 -16.60 -9.37
N ASN A 189 27.02 -15.60 -8.51
CA ASN A 189 27.82 -15.77 -7.31
C ASN A 189 26.91 -16.07 -6.12
N THR A 190 26.76 -17.36 -5.83
CA THR A 190 26.40 -17.91 -4.52
C THR A 190 27.51 -17.72 -3.51
#